data_AF-A0A7I8MXL8-F1
#
_entry.id   AF-A0A7I8MXL8-F1
#
_cell.length_a   1.000
_cell.length_b   1.000
_cell.length_c   1.000
_cell.angle_alpha   90.00
_cell.angle_beta   90.00
_cell.angle_gamma   90.00
#
_symmetry.space_group_name_H-M   'P 1'
#
loop_
_entity.id
_entity.type
_entity.pdbx_description
1 polymer ?
#
loop_
_entity_poly.entity_id
_entity_poly.type
_entity_poly.pdbx_seq_one_letter_code
_entity_poly.pdbx_strand_id
1 'polypeptide(L)' 'MPIDRADNEKTIERSPGKRNEPPTDHIPAKVKFEIYGEEMIEKKVKSSGNSGRVYLPPNWVGHQVKIIRID' A
#
# COMPACT_ATOMS: atom_id res chain seq x y z
N MET A 1 55.64 -48.58 15.95
CA MET A 1 54.79 -47.77 16.86
C MET A 1 55.01 -46.30 16.55
N PRO A 2 54.08 -45.65 15.85
CA PRO A 2 53.89 -44.19 15.85
C PRO A 2 52.45 -43.85 16.31
N ILE A 3 52.23 -43.43 17.55
CA ILE A 3 51.98 -42.05 18.02
C ILE A 3 51.04 -41.23 17.10
N ASP A 4 49.81 -41.08 17.59
CA ASP A 4 48.71 -40.29 17.05
C ASP A 4 49.09 -38.83 16.80
N ARG A 5 48.69 -38.28 15.65
CA ARG A 5 48.58 -36.83 15.42
C ARG A 5 47.18 -36.56 14.90
N ALA A 6 46.40 -35.88 15.74
CA ALA A 6 45.06 -35.42 15.44
C ALA A 6 45.12 -34.27 14.43
N ASP A 7 44.62 -34.52 13.22
CA ASP A 7 44.31 -33.46 12.26
C ASP A 7 42.81 -33.17 12.32
N ASN A 8 42.55 -31.96 12.82
CA ASN A 8 41.25 -31.34 13.04
C ASN A 8 40.28 -31.48 11.85
N GLU A 9 39.05 -31.92 12.13
CA GLU A 9 37.92 -31.76 11.23
C GLU A 9 37.48 -30.30 11.27
N LYS A 10 37.98 -29.51 10.32
CA LYS A 10 37.47 -28.17 10.06
C LYS A 10 36.12 -28.27 9.35
N THR A 11 35.05 -28.33 10.15
CA THR A 11 33.68 -28.07 9.70
C THR A 11 33.62 -26.70 9.02
N ILE A 12 33.61 -26.68 7.69
CA ILE A 12 33.18 -25.53 6.89
C ILE A 12 31.84 -25.90 6.30
N GLU A 13 30.78 -25.75 7.09
CA GLU A 13 29.42 -25.69 6.58
C GLU A 13 29.30 -24.42 5.74
N ARG A 14 29.40 -24.58 4.42
CA ARG A 14 29.03 -23.55 3.46
C ARG A 14 27.53 -23.30 3.59
N SER A 15 27.16 -22.26 4.35
CA SER A 15 25.79 -21.72 4.34
C SER A 15 25.41 -21.34 2.90
N PRO A 16 24.36 -21.93 2.30
CA PRO A 16 23.93 -21.53 0.99
C PRO A 16 23.16 -20.20 1.12
N GLY A 17 23.66 -19.20 0.39
CA GLY A 17 23.01 -17.97 -0.05
C GLY A 17 21.72 -17.55 0.67
N LYS A 18 21.82 -16.44 1.41
CA LYS A 18 20.67 -15.57 1.68
C LYS A 18 20.03 -15.22 0.34
N ARG A 19 18.94 -15.92 0.00
CA ARG A 19 18.14 -15.68 -1.19
C ARG A 19 17.67 -14.24 -1.15
N ASN A 20 17.92 -13.51 -2.24
CA ASN A 20 17.35 -12.19 -2.48
C ASN A 20 15.84 -12.29 -2.28
N GLU A 21 15.33 -11.68 -1.22
CA GLU A 21 13.91 -11.47 -1.05
C GLU A 21 13.45 -10.59 -2.23
N PRO A 22 12.38 -10.96 -2.96
CA PRO A 22 11.88 -10.12 -4.03
C PRO A 22 11.50 -8.75 -3.43
N PRO A 23 11.60 -7.66 -4.21
CA PRO A 23 11.04 -6.38 -3.79
C PRO A 23 9.59 -6.66 -3.43
N THR A 24 9.22 -6.40 -2.18
CA THR A 24 7.82 -6.43 -1.79
C THR A 24 7.15 -5.37 -2.63
N ASP A 25 6.46 -5.80 -3.69
CA ASP A 25 5.54 -4.96 -4.43
C ASP A 25 4.74 -4.22 -3.38
N HIS A 26 4.90 -2.90 -3.33
CA HIS A 26 4.12 -2.04 -2.47
C HIS A 26 2.69 -2.14 -3.01
N ILE A 27 1.97 -3.19 -2.63
CA ILE A 27 0.52 -3.26 -2.78
C ILE A 27 0.06 -2.07 -1.94
N PRO A 28 -0.46 -0.99 -2.54
CA PRO A 28 -0.96 0.12 -1.75
C PRO A 28 -2.01 -0.47 -0.83
N ALA A 29 -1.72 -0.44 0.47
CA ALA A 29 -2.59 -1.01 1.47
C ALA A 29 -3.99 -0.43 1.24
N LYS A 30 -5.00 -1.29 1.05
CA LYS A 30 -6.38 -0.84 0.91
C LYS A 30 -6.75 -0.07 2.17
N VAL A 31 -6.88 1.25 2.05
CA VAL A 31 -7.30 2.12 3.15
C VAL A 31 -8.82 2.12 3.22
N LYS A 32 -9.39 1.78 4.38
CA LYS A 32 -10.82 1.93 4.64
C LYS A 32 -11.09 3.34 5.16
N PHE A 33 -12.00 4.05 4.51
CA PHE A 33 -12.52 5.32 5.01
C PHE A 33 -13.92 5.08 5.59
N GLU A 34 -14.13 5.46 6.86
CA GLU A 34 -15.44 5.50 7.49
C GLU A 34 -15.86 6.96 7.64
N ILE A 35 -17.02 7.32 7.08
CA ILE A 35 -17.56 8.68 7.15
C ILE A 35 -19.01 8.59 7.62
N TYR A 36 -19.35 9.44 8.59
CA TYR A 36 -20.72 9.69 9.01
C TYR A 36 -21.26 10.89 8.24
N GLY A 37 -22.43 10.76 7.65
CA GLY A 37 -23.12 11.80 6.91
C GLY A 37 -24.58 11.43 6.70
N GLU A 38 -25.41 12.42 6.35
CA GLU A 38 -26.84 12.21 6.14
C GLU A 38 -27.14 11.60 4.76
N GLU A 39 -26.38 11.99 3.73
CA GLU A 39 -26.61 11.59 2.34
C GLU A 39 -25.26 11.37 1.61
N MET A 40 -25.18 10.31 0.77
CA MET A 40 -24.03 10.01 -0.07
C MET A 40 -24.44 10.02 -1.54
N ILE A 41 -23.72 10.78 -2.37
CA ILE A 41 -23.95 10.85 -3.82
C ILE A 41 -22.65 10.54 -4.56
N GLU A 42 -22.70 9.61 -5.50
CA GLU A 42 -21.61 9.37 -6.45
C GLU A 42 -21.83 10.17 -7.75
N LYS A 43 -20.84 10.96 -8.14
CA LYS A 43 -20.84 11.71 -9.40
C LYS A 43 -19.46 11.65 -10.05
N LYS A 44 -19.44 11.46 -11.36
CA LYS A 44 -18.22 11.59 -12.16
C LYS A 44 -17.82 13.06 -12.29
N VAL A 45 -16.55 13.34 -12.01
CA VAL A 45 -15.97 14.68 -12.19
C VAL A 45 -16.00 15.04 -13.68
N LYS A 46 -16.53 16.22 -14.02
CA LYS A 46 -16.49 16.77 -15.37
C LYS A 46 -15.37 17.78 -15.49
N SER A 47 -14.72 17.85 -16.64
CA SER A 47 -13.72 18.89 -16.92
C SER A 47 -14.40 20.25 -17.06
N SER A 48 -13.78 21.28 -16.50
CA SER A 48 -14.15 22.67 -16.75
C SER A 48 -12.90 23.54 -16.62
N GLY A 49 -12.37 23.96 -17.76
CA GLY A 49 -11.08 24.64 -17.86
C GLY A 49 -9.95 23.76 -17.28
N ASN A 50 -9.15 24.34 -16.38
CA ASN A 50 -8.03 23.66 -15.71
C ASN A 50 -8.46 22.91 -14.43
N SER A 51 -9.77 22.72 -14.20
CA SER A 51 -10.31 22.16 -12.95
C SER A 51 -11.38 21.11 -13.21
N GLY A 52 -11.52 20.18 -12.28
CA GLY A 52 -12.67 19.26 -12.21
C GLY A 52 -13.84 19.92 -11.47
N ARG A 53 -15.05 19.86 -12.04
CA ARG A 53 -16.28 20.31 -11.37
C ARG A 53 -17.21 19.13 -11.11
N VAL A 54 -17.80 19.12 -9.91
CA VAL A 54 -18.89 18.22 -9.53
C VAL A 54 -20.09 19.08 -9.20
N TYR A 55 -21.22 18.82 -9.85
CA TYR A 55 -22.48 19.50 -9.57
C TYR A 55 -23.21 18.75 -8.47
N LEU A 56 -23.37 19.41 -7.32
CA LEU A 56 -24.13 18.92 -6.19
C LEU A 56 -25.58 19.44 -6.25
N PRO A 57 -26.53 18.77 -5.61
CA PRO A 57 -27.91 19.24 -5.50
C PRO A 57 -27.99 20.67 -4.93
N PRO A 58 -28.91 21.53 -5.41
CA PRO A 58 -29.00 22.92 -4.97
C PRO A 58 -29.42 23.05 -3.49
N ASN A 59 -30.10 22.07 -2.92
CA ASN A 59 -30.43 22.02 -1.49
C ASN A 59 -29.20 21.85 -0.59
N TRP A 60 -28.05 21.43 -1.14
CA TRP A 60 -26.78 21.36 -0.40
C TRP A 60 -26.03 22.69 -0.35
N VAL A 61 -26.52 23.74 -1.02
CA VAL A 61 -25.92 25.08 -0.90
C VAL A 61 -25.94 25.52 0.57
N GLY A 62 -24.79 25.92 1.08
CA GLY A 62 -24.60 26.30 2.49
C GLY A 62 -24.29 25.14 3.45
N HIS A 63 -24.33 23.88 2.99
CA HIS A 63 -23.96 22.72 3.79
C HIS A 63 -22.48 22.37 3.65
N GLN A 64 -21.90 21.74 4.67
CA GLN A 64 -20.53 21.26 4.64
C GLN A 64 -20.46 19.87 4.00
N VAL A 65 -19.69 19.73 2.92
CA VAL A 65 -19.58 18.48 2.15
C VAL A 65 -18.16 17.92 2.23
N LYS A 66 -18.03 16.60 2.37
CA LYS A 66 -16.75 15.88 2.24
C LYS A 66 -16.75 15.08 0.94
N ILE A 67 -15.65 15.14 0.20
CA ILE A 67 -15.48 14.43 -1.07
C ILE A 67 -14.36 13.41 -0.89
N ILE A 68 -14.60 12.15 -1.26
CA ILE A 68 -13.58 11.10 -1.34
C ILE A 68 -13.42 10.71 -2.81
N ARG A 69 -12.18 10.69 -3.30
CA ARG A 69 -11.86 10.11 -4.61
C ARG A 69 -11.72 8.58 -4.45
N ILE A 70 -12.40 7.83 -5.31
CA ILE A 70 -12.49 6.36 -5.25
C ILE A 70 -11.74 5.64 -6.40
N ASP A 71 -11.14 6.39 -7.30
CA ASP A 71 -10.44 5.92 -8.51
C ASP A 71 -8.92 6.12 -8.39
#